data_AF-A0A7K6WWM8-F1
#
_entry.id   AF-A0A7K6WWM8-F1
#
_cell.length_a   1.000
_cell.length_b   1.000
_cell.length_c   1.000
_cell.angle_alpha   90.00
_cell.angle_beta   90.00
_cell.angle_gamma   90.00
#
_symmetry.space_group_name_H-M   'P 1'
#
loop_
_entity.id
_entity.type
_entity.pdbx_description
1 polymer ?
#
loop_
_entity_poly.entity_id
_entity_poly.type
_entity_poly.pdbx_seq_one_letter_code
_entity_poly.pdbx_strand_id
1 'polypeptide(L)'
;PDPPQELWLETPPPNATFRVGARLRLGCHARGGHPTPRLTWSKDGRPLKEGTQVSGAGGTVVSRELVVTVTPSDNGATYRCEAGGDSRGTPSLSARTRLRVL
;
A
#
# COMPACT_ATOMS: atom_id res chain seq x y z
N PRO A 1 14.05 -17.94 -2.96
CA PRO A 1 13.21 -16.87 -2.36
C PRO A 1 11.74 -17.19 -2.57
N ASP A 2 10.99 -17.28 -1.49
CA ASP A 2 9.57 -17.57 -1.58
C ASP A 2 8.81 -16.26 -1.85
N PRO A 3 7.87 -16.24 -2.78
CA PRO A 3 7.07 -15.05 -3.05
C PRO A 3 6.05 -14.81 -1.92
N PRO A 4 5.59 -13.56 -1.76
CA PRO A 4 4.42 -13.30 -0.91
C PRO A 4 3.20 -14.05 -1.45
N GLN A 5 2.42 -14.64 -0.56
CA GLN A 5 1.26 -15.48 -0.90
C GLN A 5 -0.03 -14.67 -0.96
N GLU A 6 -0.12 -13.61 -0.16
CA GLU A 6 -1.31 -12.78 -0.04
C GLU A 6 -0.92 -11.31 0.13
N LEU A 7 -1.73 -10.41 -0.44
CA LEU A 7 -1.61 -8.97 -0.32
C LEU A 7 -3.01 -8.36 -0.27
N TRP A 8 -3.31 -7.60 0.77
CA TRP A 8 -4.57 -6.88 0.89
C TRP A 8 -4.36 -5.43 1.32
N LEU A 9 -5.34 -4.60 0.97
CA LEU A 9 -5.38 -3.19 1.35
C LEU A 9 -6.50 -2.97 2.37
N GLU A 10 -6.17 -2.26 3.43
CA GLU A 10 -7.14 -1.67 4.35
C GLU A 10 -7.34 -0.20 3.93
N THR A 11 -8.35 0.04 3.11
CA THR A 11 -8.65 1.38 2.58
C THR A 11 -10.10 1.74 2.87
N PRO A 12 -10.44 3.03 2.83
CA PRO A 12 -11.83 3.44 2.83
C PRO A 12 -12.65 2.79 1.69
N PRO A 13 -13.99 2.78 1.80
CA PRO A 13 -14.87 2.25 0.76
C PRO A 13 -14.57 2.86 -0.63
N PRO A 14 -14.64 2.09 -1.73
CA PRO A 14 -14.30 2.57 -3.08
C PRO A 14 -15.16 3.75 -3.59
N ASN A 15 -16.33 3.94 -3.00
CA ASN A 15 -17.31 4.98 -3.31
C ASN A 15 -17.26 6.15 -2.32
N ALA A 16 -16.35 6.14 -1.35
CA ALA A 16 -16.16 7.27 -0.44
C ALA A 16 -15.55 8.47 -1.18
N THR A 17 -16.01 9.66 -0.82
CA THR A 17 -15.46 10.92 -1.33
C THR A 17 -14.89 11.73 -0.18
N PHE A 18 -13.72 12.31 -0.37
CA PHE A 18 -12.97 13.01 0.67
C PHE A 18 -12.87 14.50 0.38
N ARG A 19 -12.87 15.32 1.43
CA ARG A 19 -12.60 16.75 1.30
C ARG A 19 -11.10 16.99 1.28
N VAL A 20 -10.67 18.03 0.55
CA VAL A 20 -9.30 18.55 0.63
C VAL A 20 -8.94 18.85 2.10
N GLY A 21 -7.74 18.44 2.51
CA GLY A 21 -7.24 18.56 3.88
C GLY A 21 -7.60 17.38 4.80
N ALA A 22 -8.48 16.47 4.37
CA ALA A 22 -8.77 15.25 5.14
C ALA A 22 -7.52 14.38 5.29
N ARG A 23 -7.37 13.72 6.44
CA ARG A 23 -6.30 12.74 6.68
C ARG A 23 -6.84 11.33 6.49
N LEU A 24 -6.31 10.59 5.53
CA LEU A 24 -6.68 9.21 5.24
C LEU A 24 -5.55 8.27 5.65
N ARG A 25 -5.92 7.13 6.21
CA ARG A 25 -5.01 6.03 6.50
C ARG A 25 -5.27 4.92 5.51
N LEU A 26 -4.24 4.50 4.80
CA LEU A 26 -4.25 3.37 3.89
C LEU A 26 -3.30 2.31 4.47
N GLY A 27 -3.85 1.18 4.89
CA GLY A 27 -3.08 0.02 5.33
C GLY A 27 -2.77 -0.89 4.16
N CYS A 28 -1.54 -1.39 4.10
CA CYS A 28 -1.15 -2.44 3.19
C CYS A 28 -0.56 -3.59 4.00
N HIS A 29 -0.98 -4.81 3.69
CA HIS A 29 -0.59 -5.99 4.44
C HIS A 29 -0.26 -7.12 3.49
N ALA A 30 0.85 -7.82 3.74
CA ALA A 30 1.24 -9.00 3.00
C ALA A 30 1.52 -10.16 3.94
N ARG A 31 1.20 -11.37 3.47
CA ARG A 31 1.47 -12.61 4.19
C ARG A 31 2.39 -13.52 3.41
N GLY A 32 3.33 -14.13 4.12
CA GLY A 32 4.32 -15.06 3.57
C GLY A 32 5.47 -14.34 2.85
N GLY A 33 6.31 -15.13 2.21
CA GLY A 33 7.52 -14.69 1.53
C GLY A 33 8.76 -14.82 2.42
N HIS A 34 9.85 -15.32 1.82
CA HIS A 34 11.13 -15.50 2.49
C HIS A 34 12.29 -15.14 1.52
N PRO A 35 13.09 -14.09 1.82
CA PRO A 35 13.03 -13.23 3.01
C PRO A 35 11.74 -12.41 3.07
N THR A 36 11.46 -11.83 4.24
CA THR A 36 10.28 -11.00 4.48
C THR A 36 10.11 -9.95 3.38
N PRO A 37 8.94 -9.87 2.71
CA PRO A 37 8.74 -8.96 1.59
C PRO A 37 8.80 -7.50 2.05
N ARG A 38 9.24 -6.62 1.15
CA ARG A 38 9.17 -5.17 1.35
C ARG A 38 7.86 -4.66 0.78
N LEU A 39 7.16 -3.84 1.56
CA LEU A 39 5.96 -3.13 1.14
C LEU A 39 6.30 -1.74 0.63
N THR A 40 5.91 -1.42 -0.59
CA THR A 40 6.13 -0.12 -1.22
C THR A 40 4.83 0.51 -1.67
N TRP A 41 4.63 1.77 -1.31
CA TRP A 41 3.49 2.57 -1.77
C TRP A 41 3.89 3.41 -2.97
N SER A 42 2.94 3.59 -3.90
CA SER A 42 3.06 4.53 -5.00
C SER A 42 1.74 5.25 -5.26
N LYS A 43 1.82 6.50 -5.74
CA LYS A 43 0.70 7.30 -6.24
C LYS A 43 0.91 7.52 -7.73
N ASP A 44 -0.01 7.04 -8.55
CA ASP A 44 0.03 7.15 -10.02
C ASP A 44 1.39 6.71 -10.62
N GLY A 45 1.93 5.62 -10.07
CA GLY A 45 3.23 5.06 -10.48
C GLY A 45 4.45 5.74 -9.88
N ARG A 46 4.29 6.83 -9.11
CA ARG A 46 5.40 7.51 -8.43
C ARG A 46 5.58 6.93 -7.02
N PRO A 47 6.79 6.49 -6.63
CA PRO A 47 7.02 5.90 -5.31
C PRO A 47 6.83 6.93 -4.19
N LEU A 48 6.15 6.51 -3.13
CA LEU A 48 5.98 7.28 -1.90
C LEU A 48 6.96 6.76 -0.85
N LYS A 49 7.75 7.67 -0.27
CA LYS A 49 8.72 7.35 0.79
C LYS A 49 8.07 7.20 2.17
N GLU A 50 6.79 7.53 2.28
CA GLU A 50 6.07 7.63 3.54
C GLU A 50 5.60 6.26 4.05
N GLY A 51 5.48 6.14 5.38
CA GLY A 51 5.04 4.93 6.05
C GLY A 51 6.19 4.02 6.52
N THR A 52 5.99 3.40 7.69
CA THR A 52 6.95 2.47 8.30
C THR A 52 6.43 1.06 8.16
N GLN A 53 7.29 0.14 7.69
CA GLN A 53 6.94 -1.28 7.66
C GLN A 53 7.06 -1.87 9.06
N VAL A 54 6.04 -2.58 9.49
CA VAL A 54 5.97 -3.27 10.78
C VAL A 54 5.71 -4.75 10.52
N SER A 55 6.38 -5.62 11.27
CA SER A 55 6.11 -7.06 11.24
C SER A 55 5.07 -7.41 12.31
N GLY A 56 4.03 -8.12 11.92
CA GLY A 56 3.00 -8.62 12.84
C GLY A 56 3.54 -9.70 13.78
N ALA A 57 2.82 -9.93 14.89
CA ALA A 57 3.14 -11.00 15.83
C ALA A 57 3.17 -12.36 15.12
N GLY A 58 4.30 -13.08 15.19
CA GLY A 58 4.53 -14.34 14.48
C GLY A 58 5.30 -14.25 13.16
N GLY A 59 5.67 -13.03 12.70
CA GLY A 59 6.61 -12.81 11.58
C GLY A 59 6.12 -13.23 10.19
N THR A 60 4.92 -13.81 10.09
CA THR A 60 4.33 -14.29 8.82
C THR A 60 3.60 -13.19 8.06
N VAL A 61 3.22 -12.11 8.73
CA VAL A 61 2.51 -10.96 8.14
C VAL A 61 3.36 -9.70 8.34
N VAL A 62 3.47 -8.89 7.29
CA VAL A 62 4.02 -7.53 7.37
C VAL A 62 2.98 -6.53 6.96
N SER A 63 3.03 -5.36 7.56
CA SER A 63 2.11 -4.25 7.29
C SER A 63 2.87 -2.95 7.09
N ARG A 64 2.29 -2.03 6.31
CA ARG A 64 2.81 -0.67 6.11
C ARG A 64 1.66 0.31 5.94
N GLU A 65 1.54 1.22 6.90
CA GLU A 65 0.54 2.29 6.88
C GLU A 65 1.05 3.50 6.10
N LEU A 66 0.21 4.05 5.23
CA LEU A 66 0.40 5.33 4.55
C LEU A 66 -0.65 6.32 5.03
N VAL A 67 -0.21 7.48 5.52
CA VAL A 67 -1.10 8.58 5.91
C VAL A 67 -1.09 9.62 4.80
N VAL A 68 -2.24 9.82 4.14
CA VAL A 68 -2.41 10.77 3.05
C VAL A 68 -3.16 11.99 3.55
N THR A 69 -2.58 13.18 3.34
CA THR A 69 -3.35 14.43 3.44
C THR A 69 -3.95 14.73 2.07
N VAL A 70 -5.28 14.68 1.96
CA VAL A 70 -6.00 14.79 0.69
C VAL A 70 -5.77 16.17 0.08
N THR A 71 -5.35 16.17 -1.17
CA THR A 71 -5.16 17.35 -2.03
C THR A 71 -6.07 17.26 -3.25
N PRO A 72 -6.31 18.37 -3.98
CA PRO A 72 -7.05 18.31 -5.24
C PRO A 72 -6.43 17.32 -6.26
N SER A 73 -5.10 17.14 -6.21
CA SER A 73 -4.37 16.20 -7.08
C SER A 73 -4.62 14.73 -6.77
N ASP A 74 -5.33 14.42 -5.68
CA ASP A 74 -5.72 13.06 -5.31
C ASP A 74 -7.02 12.61 -5.99
N ASN A 75 -7.74 13.53 -6.64
CA ASN A 75 -8.97 13.17 -7.32
C ASN A 75 -8.68 12.25 -8.51
N GLY A 76 -9.15 11.01 -8.45
CA GLY A 76 -8.87 10.00 -9.46
C GLY A 76 -7.47 9.37 -9.35
N ALA A 77 -6.65 9.80 -8.40
CA ALA A 77 -5.32 9.25 -8.16
C ALA A 77 -5.41 7.79 -7.69
N THR A 78 -4.54 6.96 -8.23
CA THR A 78 -4.44 5.54 -7.89
C THR A 78 -3.29 5.31 -6.93
N TYR A 79 -3.63 4.88 -5.71
CA TYR A 79 -2.69 4.46 -4.69
C TYR A 79 -2.49 2.95 -4.82
N ARG A 80 -1.24 2.52 -4.99
CA ARG A 80 -0.87 1.13 -5.16
C ARG A 80 0.16 0.72 -4.13
N CYS A 81 -0.09 -0.41 -3.47
CA CYS A 81 0.91 -1.09 -2.67
C CYS A 81 1.45 -2.30 -3.45
N GLU A 82 2.76 -2.51 -3.35
CA GLU A 82 3.44 -3.67 -3.93
C GLU A 82 4.18 -4.41 -2.80
N ALA A 83 4.10 -5.73 -2.82
CA ALA A 83 4.82 -6.62 -1.92
C ALA A 83 5.83 -7.43 -2.74
N GLY A 84 7.12 -7.21 -2.52
CA GLY A 84 8.18 -7.85 -3.29
C GLY A 84 9.59 -7.57 -2.76
N GLY A 85 10.57 -8.26 -3.33
CA GLY A 85 11.99 -8.00 -3.07
C GLY A 85 12.58 -6.97 -4.05
N ASP A 86 13.76 -6.44 -3.72
CA ASP A 86 14.49 -5.42 -4.51
C ASP A 86 15.08 -5.97 -5.83
N SER A 87 14.90 -7.26 -6.11
CA SER A 87 15.45 -7.96 -7.26
C SER A 87 14.50 -7.94 -8.46
N ARG A 88 15.00 -7.48 -9.61
CA ARG A 88 14.31 -7.63 -10.91
C ARG A 88 14.06 -9.12 -11.17
N GLY A 89 12.80 -9.51 -11.33
CA GLY A 89 12.39 -10.89 -11.64
C GLY A 89 11.80 -11.70 -10.48
N THR A 90 11.84 -11.19 -9.24
CA THR A 90 11.10 -11.84 -8.14
C THR A 90 9.59 -11.63 -8.30
N PRO A 91 8.75 -12.67 -8.15
CA PRO A 91 7.30 -12.51 -8.17
C PRO A 91 6.88 -11.56 -7.05
N SER A 92 6.03 -10.59 -7.39
CA SER A 92 5.49 -9.61 -6.45
C SER A 92 3.97 -9.57 -6.58
N LEU A 93 3.31 -9.24 -5.49
CA LEU A 93 1.88 -8.96 -5.47
C LEU A 93 1.66 -7.45 -5.52
N SER A 94 0.57 -7.03 -6.16
CA SER A 94 0.15 -5.62 -6.17
C SER A 94 -1.33 -5.47 -5.88
N ALA A 95 -1.67 -4.47 -5.08
CA ALA A 95 -3.05 -4.11 -4.75
C ALA A 95 -3.21 -2.60 -4.85
N ARG A 96 -4.40 -2.13 -5.23
CA ARG A 96 -4.63 -0.71 -5.54
C ARG A 96 -6.01 -0.21 -5.13
N THR A 97 -6.09 1.06 -4.78
CA THR A 97 -7.32 1.81 -4.54
C THR A 97 -7.28 3.15 -5.27
N ARG A 98 -8.44 3.72 -5.60
CA ARG A 98 -8.56 5.03 -6.26
C ARG A 98 -9.30 5.98 -5.34
N LEU A 99 -8.74 7.17 -5.11
CA LEU A 99 -9.39 8.19 -4.29
C LEU A 99 -10.32 9.07 -5.12
N ARG A 100 -11.38 9.57 -4.47
CA ARG A 100 -12.30 10.58 -5.02
C ARG A 100 -12.30 11.78 -4.09
N VAL A 101 -12.15 12.97 -4.65
CA VAL A 101 -12.08 14.23 -3.88
C VAL A 101 -13.24 15.13 -4.29
N LEU A 102 -13.85 15.78 -3.29
CA LEU A 102 -14.92 16.78 -3.44
C LEU A 102 -14.38 18.15 -3.83
#